data_AF-A0A8J8E8S6-F1
#
_entry.id   AF-A0A8J8E8S6-F1
#
_cell.length_a   1.000
_cell.length_b   1.000
_cell.length_c   1.000
_cell.angle_alpha   90.00
_cell.angle_beta   90.00
_cell.angle_gamma   90.00
#
_symmetry.space_group_name_H-M   'P 1'
#
loop_
_entity.id
_entity.type
_entity.pdbx_description
1 polymer ?
#
loop_
_entity_poly.entity_id
_entity_poly.type
_entity_poly.pdbx_seq_one_letter_code
_entity_poly.pdbx_strand_id
1 'polypeptide(L)'
;MEVPLNPIGREEIHRLESILLFATLFRPEVIELIKDPAERLTWVDSLAVAAGAIAREKAGMTVREIAEELGRTEATIRKHLKGETKAGQLVRETYELIKQGKLDELVRNVEVLAKGGQLVALEEYEKLKREKEELEAKLNELRERLKELEAQNRELQAKLENVRKVLNDALERIREIEKLL
;
A
#
# COMPACT_ATOMS: atom_id res chain seq x y z
N MET A 1 -11.80 12.90 -17.16
CA MET A 1 -11.83 12.39 -18.55
C MET A 1 -12.96 11.37 -18.62
N GLU A 2 -13.87 11.46 -19.58
CA GLU A 2 -14.99 10.51 -19.68
C GLU A 2 -14.55 9.25 -20.44
N VAL A 3 -14.84 8.07 -19.88
CA VAL A 3 -14.48 6.78 -20.47
C VAL A 3 -15.65 6.29 -21.34
N PRO A 4 -15.44 6.01 -22.65
CA PRO A 4 -16.51 5.53 -23.52
C PRO A 4 -16.78 4.05 -23.26
N LEU A 5 -17.57 3.72 -22.23
CA LEU A 5 -17.86 2.34 -21.82
C LEU A 5 -18.65 1.54 -22.85
N ASN A 6 -19.37 2.22 -23.75
CA ASN A 6 -20.07 1.69 -24.92
C ASN A 6 -19.62 2.51 -26.14
N PRO A 7 -18.40 2.27 -26.66
CA PRO A 7 -17.78 3.14 -27.63
C PRO A 7 -18.50 3.11 -28.99
N ILE A 8 -18.64 4.27 -29.62
CA ILE A 8 -19.23 4.43 -30.95
C ILE A 8 -18.15 4.85 -31.94
N GLY A 9 -17.92 4.01 -32.95
CA GLY A 9 -16.94 4.28 -33.99
C GLY A 9 -15.49 4.05 -33.55
N ARG A 10 -14.57 4.16 -34.51
CA ARG A 10 -13.17 3.72 -34.35
C ARG A 10 -12.40 4.47 -33.27
N GLU A 11 -12.63 5.78 -33.15
CA GLU A 11 -11.92 6.62 -32.18
C GLU A 11 -12.24 6.22 -30.74
N GLU A 12 -13.53 6.06 -30.42
CA GLU A 12 -13.95 5.66 -29.07
C GLU A 12 -13.53 4.23 -28.74
N ILE A 13 -13.57 3.31 -29.73
CA ILE A 13 -13.08 1.93 -29.56
C ILE A 13 -11.60 1.95 -29.18
N HIS A 14 -10.78 2.69 -29.93
CA HIS A 14 -9.35 2.82 -29.65
C HIS A 14 -9.09 3.51 -28.31
N ARG A 15 -9.92 4.48 -27.93
CA ARG A 15 -9.83 5.15 -26.62
C ARG A 15 -10.12 4.17 -25.48
N LEU A 16 -11.21 3.40 -25.57
CA LEU A 16 -11.54 2.38 -24.57
C LEU A 16 -10.44 1.31 -24.49
N GLU A 17 -9.96 0.82 -25.63
CA GLU A 17 -8.85 -0.14 -25.71
C GLU A 17 -7.60 0.39 -24.99
N SER A 18 -7.20 1.62 -25.29
CA SER A 18 -6.02 2.25 -24.69
C SER A 18 -6.17 2.40 -23.17
N ILE A 19 -7.34 2.85 -22.71
CA ILE A 19 -7.65 2.99 -21.28
C ILE A 19 -7.60 1.64 -20.58
N LEU A 20 -8.23 0.60 -21.16
CA LEU A 20 -8.25 -0.74 -20.59
C LEU A 20 -6.86 -1.37 -20.51
N LEU A 21 -6.07 -1.26 -21.58
CA LEU A 21 -4.70 -1.76 -21.61
C LEU A 21 -3.85 -1.04 -20.55
N PHE A 22 -3.89 0.28 -20.56
CA PHE A 22 -3.12 1.10 -19.64
C PHE A 22 -3.50 0.84 -18.19
N ALA A 23 -4.77 0.95 -17.84
CA ALA A 23 -5.23 0.70 -16.48
C ALA A 23 -4.90 -0.73 -16.00
N THR A 24 -4.91 -1.73 -16.88
CA THR A 24 -4.56 -3.10 -16.52
C THR A 24 -3.06 -3.29 -16.31
N LEU A 25 -2.21 -2.69 -17.14
CA LEU A 25 -0.74 -2.80 -17.02
C LEU A 25 -0.21 -2.25 -15.68
N PHE A 26 -0.91 -1.27 -15.10
CA PHE A 26 -0.53 -0.62 -13.84
C PHE A 26 -1.18 -1.23 -12.60
N ARG A 27 -1.87 -2.37 -12.73
CA ARG A 27 -2.30 -3.16 -11.58
C ARG A 27 -1.08 -3.84 -10.92
N PRO A 28 -0.96 -3.84 -9.59
CA PRO A 28 0.20 -4.41 -8.89
C PRO A 28 0.55 -5.85 -9.30
N GLU A 29 -0.46 -6.70 -9.42
CA GLU A 29 -0.31 -8.09 -9.85
C GLU A 29 0.16 -8.23 -11.30
N VAL A 30 -0.20 -7.28 -12.17
CA VAL A 30 0.23 -7.29 -13.58
C VAL A 30 1.67 -6.81 -13.71
N ILE A 31 2.06 -5.80 -12.92
CA ILE A 31 3.45 -5.32 -12.85
C ILE A 31 4.40 -6.45 -12.48
N GLU A 32 4.02 -7.30 -11.51
CA GLU A 32 4.83 -8.46 -11.14
C GLU A 32 4.87 -9.52 -12.26
N LEU A 33 3.76 -9.76 -12.98
CA LEU A 33 3.74 -10.69 -14.14
C LEU A 33 4.66 -10.24 -15.28
N ILE A 34 4.78 -8.93 -15.53
CA ILE A 34 5.60 -8.39 -16.62
C ILE A 34 7.04 -8.04 -16.20
N LYS A 35 7.39 -8.34 -14.95
CA LYS A 35 8.70 -8.02 -14.38
C LYS A 35 9.81 -8.79 -15.05
N ASP A 36 9.60 -10.08 -15.32
CA ASP A 36 10.53 -10.92 -16.07
C ASP A 36 10.61 -10.47 -17.54
N PRO A 37 11.78 -9.98 -18.02
CA PRO A 37 11.95 -9.58 -19.41
C PRO A 37 11.64 -10.69 -20.42
N ALA A 38 11.85 -11.97 -20.06
CA ALA A 38 11.63 -13.10 -20.96
C ALA A 38 10.15 -13.32 -21.29
N GLU A 39 9.27 -13.11 -20.31
CA GLU A 39 7.82 -13.29 -20.49
C GLU A 39 7.07 -11.98 -20.77
N ARG A 40 7.69 -10.83 -20.49
CA ARG A 40 7.09 -9.50 -20.62
C ARG A 40 6.37 -9.28 -21.95
N LEU A 41 7.02 -9.64 -23.07
CA LEU A 41 6.45 -9.40 -24.40
C LEU A 41 5.17 -10.22 -24.60
N THR A 42 5.16 -11.49 -24.18
CA THR A 42 4.00 -12.39 -24.26
C THR A 42 2.84 -11.87 -23.44
N TRP A 43 3.11 -11.38 -22.21
CA TRP A 43 2.09 -10.79 -21.36
C TRP A 43 1.51 -9.51 -21.97
N VAL A 44 2.35 -8.60 -22.44
CA VAL A 44 1.92 -7.34 -23.05
C VAL A 44 1.09 -7.58 -24.32
N ASP A 45 1.52 -8.50 -25.19
CA ASP A 45 0.75 -8.88 -26.39
C ASP A 45 -0.63 -9.47 -26.01
N SER A 46 -0.67 -10.41 -25.07
CA SER A 46 -1.90 -11.05 -24.62
C SER A 46 -2.89 -10.06 -23.97
N LEU A 47 -2.37 -9.10 -23.18
CA LEU A 47 -3.16 -8.01 -22.59
C LEU A 47 -3.68 -7.02 -23.64
N ALA A 48 -2.85 -6.66 -24.62
CA ALA A 48 -3.26 -5.77 -25.71
C ALA A 48 -4.39 -6.40 -26.56
N VAL A 49 -4.24 -7.67 -26.93
CA VAL A 49 -5.29 -8.41 -27.66
C VAL A 49 -6.58 -8.50 -26.82
N ALA A 50 -6.47 -8.78 -25.52
CA ALA A 50 -7.64 -8.84 -24.63
C ALA A 50 -8.37 -7.49 -24.52
N ALA A 51 -7.63 -6.39 -24.37
CA ALA A 51 -8.17 -5.04 -24.31
C ALA A 51 -8.84 -4.63 -25.62
N GLY A 52 -8.18 -4.88 -26.76
CA GLY A 52 -8.76 -4.62 -28.08
C GLY A 52 -10.02 -5.44 -28.33
N ALA A 53 -10.06 -6.71 -27.88
CA ALA A 53 -11.22 -7.58 -28.02
C ALA A 53 -12.40 -7.08 -27.19
N ILE A 54 -12.18 -6.75 -25.91
CA ILE A 54 -13.23 -6.26 -25.02
C ILE A 54 -13.77 -4.90 -25.50
N ALA A 55 -12.90 -3.98 -25.93
CA ALA A 55 -13.34 -2.68 -26.42
C ALA A 55 -14.30 -2.80 -27.62
N ARG A 56 -14.00 -3.73 -28.54
CA ARG A 56 -14.84 -4.03 -29.71
C ARG A 56 -16.12 -4.80 -29.36
N GLU A 57 -16.06 -5.72 -28.39
CA GLU A 57 -17.28 -6.36 -27.83
C GLU A 57 -18.25 -5.28 -27.31
N LYS A 58 -17.73 -4.25 -26.61
CA LYS A 58 -18.55 -3.14 -26.10
C LYS A 58 -19.08 -2.21 -27.18
N ALA A 59 -18.45 -2.16 -28.34
CA ALA A 59 -19.01 -1.51 -29.54
C ALA A 59 -20.05 -2.37 -30.28
N GLY A 60 -20.34 -3.59 -29.79
CA GLY A 60 -21.32 -4.49 -30.39
C GLY A 60 -20.81 -5.30 -31.59
N MET A 61 -19.49 -5.33 -31.81
CA MET A 61 -18.89 -6.11 -32.89
C MET A 61 -19.01 -7.61 -32.63
N THR A 62 -19.15 -8.38 -33.70
CA THR A 62 -19.15 -9.85 -33.66
C THR A 62 -17.73 -10.39 -33.42
N VAL A 63 -17.63 -11.60 -32.87
CA VAL A 63 -16.34 -12.29 -32.66
C VAL A 63 -15.51 -12.37 -33.95
N ARG A 64 -16.17 -12.56 -35.10
CA ARG A 64 -15.53 -12.65 -36.40
C ARG A 64 -14.89 -11.32 -36.80
N GLU A 65 -15.63 -10.21 -36.72
CA GLU A 65 -15.10 -8.87 -37.03
C GLU A 65 -13.93 -8.51 -36.11
N ILE A 66 -14.04 -8.84 -34.82
CA ILE A 66 -12.97 -8.64 -33.84
C ILE A 66 -11.71 -9.44 -34.23
N ALA A 67 -11.89 -10.71 -34.62
CA ALA A 67 -10.79 -11.58 -35.01
C ALA A 67 -10.08 -11.08 -36.28
N GLU A 68 -10.86 -10.65 -37.28
CA GLU A 68 -10.36 -10.06 -38.53
C GLU A 68 -9.58 -8.76 -38.24
N GLU A 69 -10.12 -7.84 -37.43
CA GLU A 69 -9.45 -6.57 -37.10
C GLU A 69 -8.18 -6.74 -36.25
N LEU A 70 -8.19 -7.65 -35.29
CA LEU A 70 -7.04 -7.88 -34.40
C LEU A 70 -6.01 -8.84 -34.97
N GLY A 71 -6.26 -9.44 -36.14
CA GLY A 71 -5.37 -10.42 -36.75
C GLY A 71 -5.20 -11.69 -35.91
N ARG A 72 -6.26 -12.13 -35.22
CA ARG A 72 -6.28 -13.32 -34.37
C ARG A 72 -7.37 -14.29 -34.82
N THR A 73 -7.36 -15.52 -34.29
CA THR A 73 -8.44 -16.48 -34.58
C THR A 73 -9.67 -16.17 -33.73
N GLU A 74 -10.86 -16.49 -34.23
CA GLU A 74 -12.10 -16.39 -33.44
C GLU A 74 -12.01 -17.18 -32.12
N ALA A 75 -11.33 -18.32 -32.13
CA ALA A 75 -11.13 -19.14 -30.94
C ALA A 75 -10.34 -18.37 -29.86
N THR A 76 -9.24 -17.71 -30.25
CA THR A 76 -8.47 -16.86 -29.33
C THR A 76 -9.32 -15.72 -28.78
N ILE A 77 -10.05 -15.01 -29.64
CA ILE A 77 -10.94 -13.91 -29.23
C ILE A 77 -12.00 -14.40 -28.24
N ARG A 78 -12.67 -15.52 -28.51
CA ARG A 78 -13.68 -16.10 -27.60
C ARG A 78 -13.09 -16.40 -26.22
N LYS A 79 -11.87 -16.95 -26.15
CA LYS A 79 -11.21 -17.24 -24.88
C LYS A 79 -10.96 -15.96 -24.06
N HIS A 80 -10.45 -14.91 -24.70
CA HIS A 80 -10.25 -13.61 -24.03
C HIS A 80 -11.57 -13.00 -23.57
N LEU A 81 -12.58 -12.95 -24.45
CA LEU A 81 -13.89 -12.37 -24.12
C LEU A 81 -14.55 -13.14 -22.96
N LYS A 82 -14.49 -14.48 -22.95
CA LYS A 82 -15.05 -15.28 -21.84
C LYS A 82 -14.23 -15.22 -20.55
N GLY A 83 -13.04 -14.61 -20.56
CA GLY A 83 -12.14 -14.62 -19.41
C GLY A 83 -11.47 -15.98 -19.13
N GLU A 84 -11.43 -16.86 -20.14
CA GLU A 84 -10.76 -18.16 -20.03
C GLU A 84 -9.22 -18.02 -20.07
N THR A 85 -8.72 -16.91 -20.60
CA THR A 85 -7.31 -16.53 -20.48
C THR A 85 -7.09 -15.60 -19.30
N LYS A 86 -5.89 -15.65 -18.69
CA LYS A 86 -5.57 -14.77 -17.57
C LYS A 86 -5.60 -13.28 -17.97
N ALA A 87 -5.12 -12.94 -19.17
CA ALA A 87 -5.20 -11.59 -19.71
C ALA A 87 -6.66 -11.13 -19.91
N GLY A 88 -7.52 -11.99 -20.46
CA GLY A 88 -8.95 -11.71 -20.62
C GLY A 88 -9.64 -11.45 -19.28
N GLN A 89 -9.34 -12.27 -18.27
CA GLN A 89 -9.83 -12.08 -16.91
C GLN A 89 -9.41 -10.71 -16.34
N LEU A 90 -8.11 -10.41 -16.36
CA LEU A 90 -7.57 -9.17 -15.81
C LEU A 90 -8.19 -7.92 -16.47
N VAL A 91 -8.28 -7.89 -17.79
CA VAL A 91 -8.83 -6.73 -18.50
C VAL A 91 -10.34 -6.60 -18.28
N ARG A 92 -11.08 -7.70 -18.17
CA ARG A 92 -12.52 -7.67 -17.84
C ARG A 92 -12.76 -7.14 -16.44
N GLU A 93 -11.99 -7.58 -15.46
CA GLU A 93 -12.02 -7.00 -14.10
C GLU A 93 -11.72 -5.50 -14.11
N THR A 94 -10.69 -5.08 -14.87
CA THR A 94 -10.36 -3.67 -15.04
C THR A 94 -11.53 -2.87 -15.64
N TYR A 95 -12.20 -3.40 -16.66
CA TYR A 95 -13.40 -2.77 -17.23
C TYR A 95 -14.51 -2.57 -16.19
N GLU A 96 -14.80 -3.58 -15.38
CA GLU A 96 -15.83 -3.49 -14.34
C GLU A 96 -15.46 -2.48 -13.24
N LEU A 97 -14.19 -2.39 -12.85
CA LEU A 97 -13.71 -1.37 -11.91
C LEU A 97 -13.90 0.05 -12.46
N ILE A 98 -13.54 0.26 -13.73
CA ILE A 98 -13.71 1.55 -14.39
C ILE A 98 -15.19 1.93 -14.50
N LYS A 99 -16.05 0.96 -14.84
CA LYS A 99 -17.50 1.13 -14.88
C LYS A 99 -18.09 1.52 -13.51
N GLN A 100 -17.47 1.08 -12.42
CA GLN A 100 -17.83 1.47 -11.05
C GLN A 100 -17.24 2.83 -10.62
N GLY A 101 -16.54 3.55 -11.52
CA GLY A 101 -15.93 4.85 -11.22
C GLY A 101 -14.58 4.76 -10.52
N LYS A 102 -13.96 3.58 -10.44
CA LYS A 102 -12.67 3.35 -9.75
C LYS A 102 -11.44 3.54 -10.64
N LEU A 103 -11.58 4.28 -11.75
CA LEU A 103 -10.44 4.55 -12.63
C LEU A 103 -9.34 5.34 -11.91
N ASP A 104 -9.72 6.32 -11.08
CA ASP A 104 -8.76 7.16 -10.36
C ASP A 104 -7.89 6.36 -9.38
N GLU A 105 -8.43 5.30 -8.78
CA GLU A 105 -7.66 4.37 -7.92
C GLU A 105 -6.58 3.62 -8.72
N LEU A 106 -6.89 3.24 -9.96
CA LEU A 106 -5.97 2.54 -10.86
C LEU A 106 -4.90 3.48 -11.43
N VAL A 107 -5.29 4.71 -11.77
CA VAL A 107 -4.40 5.74 -12.34
C VAL A 107 -3.51 6.39 -11.28
N ARG A 108 -3.91 6.40 -10.01
CA ARG A 108 -3.02 6.87 -8.93
C ARG A 108 -1.72 6.05 -8.87
N ASN A 109 -1.78 4.76 -9.17
CA ASN A 109 -0.58 3.92 -9.30
C ASN A 109 0.32 4.38 -10.46
N VAL A 110 -0.27 4.87 -11.55
CA VAL A 110 0.45 5.44 -12.70
C VAL A 110 1.19 6.71 -12.30
N GLU A 111 0.56 7.64 -11.58
CA GLU A 111 1.25 8.87 -11.15
C GLU A 111 2.43 8.59 -10.23
N VAL A 112 2.28 7.59 -9.35
CA VAL A 112 3.34 7.08 -8.48
C VAL A 112 4.50 6.48 -9.30
N LEU A 113 4.19 5.71 -10.34
CA LEU A 113 5.19 5.05 -11.20
C LEU A 113 5.82 5.99 -12.23
N ALA A 114 5.05 6.92 -12.82
CA ALA A 114 5.49 7.88 -13.84
C ALA A 114 6.34 9.02 -13.24
N LYS A 115 6.13 9.36 -11.97
CA LYS A 115 7.06 10.20 -11.19
C LYS A 115 8.24 9.40 -10.61
N GLY A 116 8.48 8.20 -11.13
CA GLY A 116 9.64 7.37 -10.81
C GLY A 116 9.68 6.89 -9.36
N GLY A 117 8.54 6.77 -8.67
CA GLY A 117 8.49 6.47 -7.23
C GLY A 117 9.12 7.53 -6.33
N GLN A 118 9.81 8.53 -6.88
CA GLN A 118 10.65 9.46 -6.13
C GLN A 118 9.84 10.50 -5.36
N LEU A 119 8.73 11.00 -5.91
CA LEU A 119 7.98 12.07 -5.23
C LEU A 119 7.27 11.56 -3.97
N VAL A 120 6.65 10.37 -4.05
CA VAL A 120 5.99 9.73 -2.91
C VAL A 120 7.01 9.16 -1.93
N ALA A 121 8.10 8.56 -2.43
CA ALA A 121 9.19 8.13 -1.57
C ALA A 121 9.84 9.31 -0.84
N LEU A 122 9.93 10.50 -1.45
CA LEU A 122 10.50 11.68 -0.79
C LEU A 122 9.55 12.25 0.27
N GLU A 123 8.25 12.36 -0.02
CA GLU A 123 7.25 12.82 0.96
C GLU A 123 7.12 11.85 2.13
N GLU A 124 7.07 10.54 1.88
CA GLU A 124 7.08 9.52 2.93
C GLU A 124 8.41 9.51 3.68
N TYR A 125 9.55 9.64 3.00
CA TYR A 125 10.86 9.72 3.63
C TYR A 125 10.98 10.95 4.54
N GLU A 126 10.51 12.12 4.10
CA GLU A 126 10.51 13.33 4.92
C GLU A 126 9.59 13.19 6.13
N LYS A 127 8.40 12.58 5.96
CA LYS A 127 7.48 12.30 7.06
C LYS A 127 8.09 11.33 8.07
N LEU A 128 8.61 10.20 7.60
CA LEU A 128 9.30 9.19 8.43
C LEU A 128 10.53 9.77 9.12
N LYS A 129 11.27 10.66 8.46
CA LYS A 129 12.41 11.36 9.06
C LYS A 129 11.97 12.29 10.19
N ARG A 130 10.90 13.07 10.01
CA ARG A 130 10.33 13.91 11.07
C ARG A 130 9.82 13.08 12.24
N GLU A 131 9.07 12.00 11.97
CA GLU A 131 8.60 11.09 13.01
C GLU A 131 9.75 10.44 13.78
N LYS A 132 10.83 10.06 13.09
CA LYS A 132 12.05 9.55 13.72
C LYS A 132 12.70 10.59 14.63
N GLU A 133 12.85 11.82 14.16
CA GLU A 133 13.43 12.93 14.96
C GLU A 133 12.59 13.22 16.20
N GLU A 134 11.25 13.22 16.09
CA GLU A 134 10.35 13.38 17.23
C GLU A 134 10.44 12.21 18.23
N LEU A 135 10.51 10.97 17.73
CA LEU A 135 10.66 9.79 18.57
C LEU A 135 12.01 9.77 19.29
N GLU A 136 13.09 10.17 18.62
CA GLU A 136 14.41 10.30 19.22
C GLU A 136 14.43 11.39 20.32
N ALA A 137 13.76 12.52 20.09
CA ALA A 137 13.60 13.56 21.10
C ALA A 137 12.82 13.06 22.33
N LYS A 138 11.68 12.39 22.12
CA LYS A 138 10.88 11.79 23.20
C LYS A 138 11.66 10.71 23.95
N LEU A 139 12.45 9.90 23.25
CA LEU A 139 13.27 8.86 23.87
C LEU A 139 14.35 9.47 24.78
N ASN A 140 14.98 10.57 24.36
CA ASN A 140 15.95 11.28 25.19
C ASN A 140 15.29 11.92 26.41
N GLU A 141 14.13 12.55 26.26
CA GLU A 141 13.39 13.10 27.39
C GLU A 141 12.99 12.02 28.41
N LEU A 142 12.50 10.88 27.94
CA LEU A 142 12.16 9.74 28.80
C LEU A 142 13.39 9.17 29.52
N ARG A 143 14.55 9.14 28.87
CA ARG A 143 15.80 8.69 29.49
C ARG A 143 16.27 9.62 30.60
N GLU A 144 16.18 10.93 30.41
CA GLU A 144 16.55 11.89 31.46
C GLU A 144 15.58 11.83 32.64
N ARG A 145 14.26 11.75 32.39
CA ARG A 145 13.27 11.53 33.46
C ARG A 145 13.51 10.22 34.22
N LEU A 146 13.92 9.15 33.53
CA LEU A 146 14.25 7.89 34.18
C LEU A 146 15.44 8.05 35.13
N LYS A 147 16.51 8.75 34.72
CA LYS A 147 17.67 9.03 35.60
C LYS A 147 17.27 9.86 36.81
N GLU A 148 16.43 10.88 36.64
CA GLU A 148 15.93 11.70 37.75
C GLU A 148 15.13 10.87 38.75
N LEU A 149 14.20 10.04 38.27
CA LEU A 149 13.42 9.14 39.12
C LEU A 149 14.30 8.12 39.84
N GLU A 150 15.31 7.57 39.18
CA GLU A 150 16.28 6.66 39.81
C GLU A 150 17.07 7.37 40.92
N ALA A 151 17.49 8.62 40.71
CA ALA A 151 18.19 9.41 41.72
C ALA A 151 17.29 9.71 42.93
N GLN A 152 16.05 10.15 42.67
CA GLN A 152 15.05 10.38 43.72
C GLN A 152 14.76 9.10 44.52
N ASN A 153 14.65 7.96 43.85
CA ASN A 153 14.40 6.68 44.50
C ASN A 153 15.57 6.28 45.42
N ARG A 154 16.82 6.47 44.97
CA ARG A 154 18.00 6.27 45.83
C ARG A 154 18.00 7.17 47.06
N GLU A 155 17.66 8.45 46.88
CA GLU A 155 17.58 9.40 48.01
C GLU A 155 16.47 9.01 49.00
N LEU A 156 15.30 8.62 48.51
CA LEU A 156 14.19 8.13 49.34
C LEU A 156 14.56 6.85 50.09
N GLN A 157 15.26 5.92 49.45
CA GLN A 157 15.78 4.71 50.10
C GLN A 157 16.75 5.05 51.25
N ALA A 158 17.67 5.99 51.03
CA ALA A 158 18.60 6.44 52.07
C ALA A 158 17.87 7.12 53.25
N LYS A 159 16.87 7.96 52.96
CA LYS A 159 16.03 8.58 53.99
C LYS A 159 15.25 7.54 54.78
N LEU A 160 14.65 6.55 54.11
CA LEU A 160 13.93 5.44 54.75
C LEU A 160 14.85 4.62 55.66
N GLU A 161 16.10 4.36 55.26
CA GLU A 161 17.07 3.66 56.08
C GLU A 161 17.43 4.45 57.35
N ASN A 162 17.64 5.77 57.22
CA ASN A 162 17.91 6.63 58.37
C ASN A 162 16.72 6.68 59.34
N VAL A 163 15.49 6.81 58.83
CA VAL A 163 14.28 6.77 59.64
C VAL A 163 14.16 5.44 60.39
N ARG A 164 14.46 4.31 59.72
CA ARG A 164 14.48 2.99 60.37
C ARG A 164 15.50 2.91 61.51
N LYS A 165 16.71 3.46 61.33
CA LYS A 165 17.75 3.51 62.38
C LYS A 165 17.27 4.32 63.59
N VAL A 166 16.81 5.54 63.36
CA VAL A 166 16.30 6.42 64.44
C VAL A 166 15.12 5.79 65.19
N LEU A 167 14.20 5.12 64.47
CA LEU A 167 13.08 4.43 65.10
C LEU A 167 13.55 3.27 65.99
N ASN A 168 14.51 2.47 65.52
CA ASN A 168 15.09 1.39 66.32
C ASN A 168 15.77 1.93 67.58
N ASP A 169 16.59 2.97 67.46
CA ASP A 169 17.26 3.60 68.61
C ASP A 169 16.24 4.14 69.63
N ALA A 170 15.16 4.74 69.15
CA ALA A 170 14.07 5.24 70.00
C ALA A 170 13.34 4.09 70.73
N LEU A 171 13.06 2.99 70.02
CA LEU A 171 12.45 1.79 70.61
C LEU A 171 13.35 1.14 71.66
N GLU A 172 14.66 1.10 71.44
CA GLU A 172 15.63 0.61 72.43
C GLU A 172 15.63 1.47 73.69
N ARG A 173 15.70 2.80 73.55
CA ARG A 173 15.62 3.73 74.67
C ARG A 173 14.31 3.62 75.46
N ILE A 174 13.18 3.45 74.78
CA ILE A 174 11.89 3.22 75.45
C ILE A 174 11.95 1.94 76.29
N ARG A 175 12.47 0.84 75.74
CA ARG A 175 12.64 -0.42 76.47
C ARG A 175 13.57 -0.30 77.67
N GLU A 176 14.61 0.52 77.59
CA GLU A 176 15.50 0.79 78.72
C GLU A 176 14.79 1.56 79.83
N ILE A 177 14.00 2.57 79.49
CA ILE A 177 13.19 3.34 80.45
C ILE A 177 12.15 2.45 81.12
N GLU A 178 11.46 1.59 80.36
CA GLU A 178 10.49 0.63 80.90
C GLU A 178 11.09 -0.36 81.91
N LYS A 179 12.39 -0.67 81.83
CA LYS A 179 13.07 -1.54 82.80
C LYS A 179 13.44 -0.83 84.11
N LEU A 180 13.40 0.50 84.14
CA LEU A 180 13.79 1.34 85.29
C LEU A 180 12.58 1.84 86.10
N LEU A 181 11.36 1.62 85.60
CA LEU A 181 10.08 1.93 86.26
C LEU A 181 9.47 0.68 86.89
#